data_AF-A0A849TVP3-F1
#
_entry.id   AF-A0A849TVP3-F1
#
_cell.length_a   1.000
_cell.length_b   1.000
_cell.length_c   1.000
_cell.angle_alpha   90.00
_cell.angle_beta   90.00
_cell.angle_gamma   90.00
#
_symmetry.space_group_name_H-M   'P 1'
#
loop_
_entity.id
_entity.type
_entity.pdbx_description
1 polymer ?
#
loop_
_entity_poly.entity_id
_entity_poly.type
_entity_poly.pdbx_seq_one_letter_code
_entity_poly.pdbx_strand_id
1 'polypeptide(L)'
;VRVLGEGATRVALIGLNSAMETAPLIAAGELGRDQLERLQRILREARVAGLGRVVMIHHPPLPGQAKRDRGLRDAERLRDILMAEGADLVVHGHNHQTMFATVESAFGVVPVVGAPSSSAAVAHGGEPLAQAHLFTVRMVDGRAVVRLRIRGLKAAGGTIEAPIVTLGERVLTTD
;
A
#
# COMPACT_ATOMS: atom_id res chain seq x y z
N VAL A 1 -4.32 -8.78 -11.80
CA VAL A 1 -2.84 -8.58 -11.80
C VAL A 1 -2.46 -7.92 -13.10
N ARG A 2 -1.58 -6.93 -13.08
CA ARG A 2 -1.00 -6.32 -14.29
C ARG A 2 0.51 -6.30 -14.16
N VAL A 3 1.23 -6.84 -15.14
CA VAL A 3 2.70 -6.79 -15.14
C VAL A 3 3.14 -5.58 -15.96
N LEU A 4 4.08 -4.81 -15.42
CA LEU A 4 4.70 -3.64 -16.06
C LEU A 4 6.22 -3.85 -16.17
N GLY A 5 6.85 -3.09 -17.07
CA GLY A 5 8.29 -3.11 -17.30
C GLY A 5 8.74 -4.17 -18.31
N GLU A 6 10.05 -4.19 -18.59
CA GLU A 6 10.68 -5.08 -19.57
C GLU A 6 11.93 -5.74 -18.96
N GLY A 7 12.39 -6.85 -19.58
CA GLY A 7 13.60 -7.55 -19.17
C GLY A 7 13.59 -7.98 -17.69
N ALA A 8 14.68 -7.67 -16.99
CA ALA A 8 14.89 -8.04 -15.59
C ALA A 8 14.17 -7.14 -14.58
N THR A 9 13.53 -6.04 -15.00
CA THR A 9 12.90 -5.04 -14.11
C THR A 9 11.38 -5.06 -14.18
N ARG A 10 10.79 -6.25 -14.24
CA ARG A 10 9.34 -6.42 -14.34
C ARG A 10 8.68 -6.45 -12.97
N VAL A 11 7.52 -5.81 -12.87
CA VAL A 11 6.75 -5.68 -11.62
C VAL A 11 5.30 -6.08 -11.84
N ALA A 12 4.80 -6.98 -11.00
CA ALA A 12 3.39 -7.33 -10.89
C ALA A 12 2.67 -6.36 -9.95
N LEU A 13 1.70 -5.62 -10.50
CA LEU A 13 0.71 -4.86 -9.75
C LEU A 13 -0.48 -5.74 -9.42
N ILE A 14 -0.73 -5.93 -8.12
CA ILE A 14 -1.75 -6.84 -7.59
C ILE A 14 -2.76 -6.00 -6.81
N GLY A 15 -3.86 -5.65 -7.47
CA GLY A 15 -4.98 -4.94 -6.84
C GLY A 15 -5.91 -5.89 -6.11
N LEU A 16 -6.28 -5.53 -4.88
CA LEU A 16 -7.25 -6.21 -4.04
C LEU A 16 -8.49 -5.34 -3.87
N ASN A 17 -9.66 -5.96 -3.99
CA ASN A 17 -10.93 -5.31 -3.70
C ASN A 17 -11.39 -5.69 -2.29
N SER A 18 -11.29 -4.72 -1.39
CA SER A 18 -11.74 -4.84 0.00
C SER A 18 -13.11 -4.21 0.27
N ALA A 19 -13.77 -3.66 -0.76
CA ALA A 19 -15.06 -2.99 -0.60
C ALA A 19 -16.17 -4.02 -0.43
N MET A 20 -17.09 -3.75 0.50
CA MET A 20 -18.26 -4.59 0.76
C MET A 20 -19.45 -3.72 1.18
N GLU A 21 -20.65 -4.27 1.06
CA GLU A 21 -21.85 -3.64 1.60
C GLU A 21 -21.79 -3.62 3.13
N THR A 22 -22.12 -2.47 3.70
CA THR A 22 -22.10 -2.23 5.14
C THR A 22 -23.29 -1.37 5.56
N ALA A 23 -23.67 -1.46 6.83
CA ALA A 23 -24.71 -0.58 7.37
C ALA A 23 -24.24 0.89 7.38
N PRO A 24 -25.15 1.87 7.44
CA PRO A 24 -24.76 3.27 7.54
C PRO A 24 -23.74 3.53 8.65
N LEU A 25 -22.75 4.38 8.38
CA LEU A 25 -21.65 4.76 9.28
C LEU A 25 -20.63 3.65 9.58
N ILE A 26 -20.75 2.48 8.97
CA ILE A 26 -19.71 1.44 8.98
C ILE A 26 -18.92 1.56 7.68
N ALA A 27 -17.60 1.60 7.78
CA ALA A 27 -16.69 1.70 6.64
C ALA A 27 -15.66 0.57 6.68
N ALA A 28 -16.09 -0.61 7.12
CA ALA A 28 -15.26 -1.80 7.19
C ALA A 28 -15.11 -2.44 5.80
N GLY A 29 -14.00 -3.14 5.62
CA GLY A 29 -13.74 -3.93 4.42
C GLY A 29 -13.54 -5.41 4.72
N GLU A 30 -13.58 -6.22 3.67
CA GLU A 30 -13.28 -7.65 3.72
C GLU A 30 -12.76 -8.11 2.36
N LEU A 31 -11.76 -9.01 2.34
CA LEU A 31 -11.27 -9.61 1.09
C LEU A 31 -12.00 -10.92 0.77
N GLY A 32 -12.32 -11.68 1.81
CA GLY A 32 -12.96 -12.98 1.70
C GLY A 32 -11.97 -14.09 1.28
N ARG A 33 -12.36 -15.33 1.60
CA ARG A 33 -11.50 -16.52 1.44
C ARG A 33 -10.96 -16.68 0.02
N ASP A 34 -11.82 -16.63 -0.99
CA ASP A 34 -11.42 -16.94 -2.37
C ASP A 34 -10.43 -15.92 -2.94
N GLN A 35 -10.53 -14.65 -2.55
CA GLN A 35 -9.59 -13.62 -2.97
C GLN A 35 -8.24 -13.78 -2.28
N LEU A 36 -8.24 -14.11 -0.98
CA LEU A 36 -7.03 -14.38 -0.21
C LEU A 36 -6.28 -15.61 -0.73
N GLU A 37 -6.98 -16.71 -1.02
CA GLU A 37 -6.36 -17.91 -1.62
C GLU A 37 -5.79 -17.62 -3.01
N ARG A 38 -6.48 -16.81 -3.83
CA ARG A 38 -5.95 -16.35 -5.12
C ARG A 38 -4.71 -15.48 -4.94
N LEU A 39 -4.72 -14.55 -4.00
CA LEU A 39 -3.58 -13.69 -3.69
C LEU A 39 -2.35 -14.54 -3.31
N GLN A 40 -2.52 -15.53 -2.44
CA GLN A 40 -1.44 -16.42 -2.02
C GLN A 40 -0.77 -17.10 -3.23
N ARG A 41 -1.57 -17.67 -4.14
CA ARG A 41 -1.05 -18.29 -5.38
C ARG A 41 -0.35 -17.28 -6.27
N ILE A 42 -0.94 -16.11 -6.49
CA ILE A 42 -0.39 -15.05 -7.33
C ILE A 42 0.97 -14.56 -6.79
N LEU A 43 1.10 -14.34 -5.48
CA LEU A 43 2.36 -13.89 -4.88
C LEU A 43 3.47 -14.94 -5.06
N ARG A 44 3.12 -16.22 -4.88
CA ARG A 44 4.05 -17.34 -5.10
C ARG A 44 4.49 -17.43 -6.57
N GLU A 45 3.55 -17.42 -7.50
CA GLU A 45 3.82 -17.51 -8.94
C GLU A 45 4.67 -16.32 -9.41
N ALA A 46 4.33 -15.10 -8.98
CA ALA A 46 5.09 -13.90 -9.29
C ALA A 46 6.53 -13.95 -8.76
N ARG A 47 6.72 -14.47 -7.53
CA ARG A 47 8.05 -14.68 -6.94
C ARG A 47 8.88 -15.67 -7.77
N VAL A 48 8.29 -16.82 -8.13
CA VAL A 48 8.96 -17.84 -8.96
C VAL A 48 9.31 -17.29 -10.34
N ALA A 49 8.48 -16.41 -10.89
CA ALA A 49 8.74 -15.72 -12.15
C ALA A 49 9.75 -14.55 -12.04
N GLY A 50 10.31 -14.30 -10.85
CA GLY A 50 11.29 -13.23 -10.60
C GLY A 50 10.71 -11.81 -10.71
N LEU A 51 9.39 -11.65 -10.52
CA LEU A 51 8.73 -10.35 -10.59
C LEU A 51 8.77 -9.63 -9.24
N GLY A 52 8.98 -8.32 -9.26
CA GLY A 52 8.66 -7.46 -8.11
C GLY A 52 7.14 -7.46 -7.87
N ARG A 53 6.69 -7.51 -6.62
CA ARG A 53 5.28 -7.68 -6.26
C ARG A 53 4.78 -6.48 -5.46
N VAL A 54 3.94 -5.67 -6.09
CA VAL A 54 3.29 -4.53 -5.43
C VAL A 54 1.82 -4.87 -5.18
N VAL A 55 1.45 -5.01 -3.91
CA VAL A 55 0.07 -5.24 -3.49
C VAL A 55 -0.59 -3.91 -3.17
N MET A 56 -1.80 -3.69 -3.70
CA MET A 56 -2.57 -2.46 -3.53
C MET A 56 -3.95 -2.80 -2.99
N ILE A 57 -4.36 -2.12 -1.93
CA ILE A 57 -5.65 -2.33 -1.27
C ILE A 57 -6.17 -1.00 -0.74
N HIS A 58 -7.49 -0.83 -0.58
CA HIS A 58 -8.02 0.41 -0.01
C HIS A 58 -7.86 0.44 1.53
N HIS A 59 -8.41 -0.56 2.23
CA HIS A 59 -8.38 -0.61 3.69
C HIS A 59 -6.98 -0.94 4.25
N PRO A 60 -6.67 -0.54 5.50
CA PRO A 60 -5.38 -0.83 6.12
C PRO A 60 -5.20 -2.36 6.27
N PRO A 61 -4.10 -2.93 5.75
CA PRO A 61 -3.99 -4.37 5.55
C PRO A 61 -3.56 -5.14 6.81
N LEU A 62 -3.14 -4.45 7.88
CA LEU A 62 -2.64 -5.11 9.09
C LEU A 62 -3.57 -4.89 10.30
N PRO A 63 -3.61 -5.85 11.24
CA PRO A 63 -4.38 -5.71 12.48
C PRO A 63 -3.99 -4.45 13.27
N GLY A 64 -4.98 -3.80 13.88
CA GLY A 64 -4.77 -2.62 14.74
C GLY A 64 -4.51 -1.31 13.99
N GLN A 65 -4.46 -1.30 12.66
CA GLN A 65 -4.26 -0.06 11.89
C GLN A 65 -5.52 0.80 11.77
N ALA A 66 -6.71 0.29 12.10
CA ALA A 66 -7.95 1.05 12.17
C ALA A 66 -8.88 0.48 13.23
N LYS A 67 -9.91 1.26 13.61
CA LYS A 67 -11.02 0.76 14.44
C LYS A 67 -11.78 -0.35 13.70
N ARG A 68 -12.41 -1.26 14.44
CA ARG A 68 -13.07 -2.45 13.88
C ARG A 68 -14.20 -2.13 12.87
N ASP A 69 -14.90 -1.03 13.07
CA ASP A 69 -15.97 -0.51 12.20
C ASP A 69 -15.45 0.16 10.91
N ARG A 70 -14.13 0.33 10.79
CA ARG A 70 -13.44 0.99 9.66
C ARG A 70 -12.31 0.14 9.05
N GLY A 71 -11.89 -0.89 9.76
CA GLY A 71 -10.75 -1.72 9.38
C GLY A 71 -11.12 -2.84 8.40
N LEU A 72 -10.08 -3.51 7.93
CA LEU A 72 -10.22 -4.76 7.20
C LEU A 72 -10.51 -5.91 8.18
N ARG A 73 -11.66 -6.56 8.05
CA ARG A 73 -12.13 -7.60 8.99
C ARG A 73 -11.22 -8.82 9.03
N ASP A 74 -10.62 -9.16 7.90
CA ASP A 74 -9.72 -10.30 7.71
C ASP A 74 -8.25 -9.88 7.58
N ALA A 75 -7.86 -8.74 8.17
CA ALA A 75 -6.49 -8.23 8.18
C ALA A 75 -5.46 -9.24 8.72
N GLU A 76 -5.82 -10.05 9.71
CA GLU A 76 -4.93 -11.10 10.23
C GLU A 76 -4.58 -12.12 9.14
N ARG A 77 -5.57 -12.56 8.34
CA ARG A 77 -5.33 -13.52 7.25
C ARG A 77 -4.47 -12.91 6.16
N LEU A 78 -4.68 -11.63 5.83
CA LEU A 78 -3.84 -10.93 4.86
C LEU A 78 -2.39 -10.80 5.37
N ARG A 79 -2.19 -10.41 6.64
CA ARG A 79 -0.87 -10.39 7.27
C ARG A 79 -0.20 -11.75 7.17
N ASP A 80 -0.89 -12.83 7.51
CA ASP A 80 -0.32 -14.18 7.52
C ASP A 80 0.11 -14.63 6.10
N ILE A 81 -0.66 -14.26 5.07
CA ILE A 81 -0.27 -14.48 3.66
C ILE A 81 0.97 -13.66 3.29
N LEU A 82 1.05 -12.39 3.71
CA LEU A 82 2.22 -11.54 3.46
C LEU A 82 3.45 -12.08 4.18
N MET A 83 3.30 -12.61 5.40
CA MET A 83 4.38 -13.28 6.13
C MET A 83 4.86 -14.55 5.39
N ALA A 84 3.93 -15.34 4.87
CA ALA A 84 4.24 -16.63 4.23
C ALA A 84 4.83 -16.48 2.82
N GLU A 85 4.28 -15.60 1.99
CA GLU A 85 4.65 -15.51 0.57
C GLU A 85 5.54 -14.30 0.23
N GLY A 86 5.56 -13.30 1.12
CA GLY A 86 6.22 -12.02 0.92
C GLY A 86 5.53 -11.14 -0.12
N ALA A 87 5.90 -9.88 -0.12
CA ALA A 87 5.67 -8.92 -1.19
C ALA A 87 6.82 -7.91 -1.16
N ASP A 88 6.91 -7.07 -2.18
CA ASP A 88 7.99 -6.08 -2.27
C ASP A 88 7.53 -4.69 -1.83
N LEU A 89 6.22 -4.43 -1.90
CA LEU A 89 5.57 -3.25 -1.36
C LEU A 89 4.07 -3.52 -1.18
N VAL A 90 3.50 -3.09 -0.06
CA VAL A 90 2.05 -3.01 0.13
C VAL A 90 1.65 -1.55 0.29
N VAL A 91 0.69 -1.08 -0.52
CA VAL A 91 0.16 0.29 -0.45
C VAL A 91 -1.30 0.25 -0.05
N HIS A 92 -1.69 1.11 0.89
CA HIS A 92 -3.07 1.27 1.30
C HIS A 92 -3.50 2.73 1.50
N GLY A 93 -4.80 2.95 1.72
CA GLY A 93 -5.40 4.24 2.03
C GLY A 93 -6.33 4.15 3.24
N HIS A 94 -7.56 4.68 3.08
CA HIS A 94 -8.69 4.69 4.02
C HIS A 94 -8.51 5.55 5.29
N ASN A 95 -7.34 5.50 5.91
CA ASN A 95 -7.09 6.26 7.14
C ASN A 95 -6.77 7.74 6.89
N HIS A 96 -6.49 8.11 5.64
CA HIS A 96 -6.06 9.46 5.24
C HIS A 96 -4.81 9.95 5.98
N GLN A 97 -3.93 9.03 6.37
CA GLN A 97 -2.70 9.31 7.11
C GLN A 97 -1.50 8.72 6.38
N THR A 98 -0.36 9.41 6.46
CA THR A 98 0.93 8.81 6.12
C THR A 98 1.28 7.78 7.19
N MET A 99 1.24 6.50 6.83
CA MET A 99 1.51 5.40 7.76
C MET A 99 2.66 4.55 7.24
N PHE A 100 3.53 4.11 8.14
CA PHE A 100 4.60 3.17 7.85
C PHE A 100 4.50 1.99 8.81
N ALA A 101 4.44 0.80 8.24
CA ALA A 101 4.57 -0.45 8.96
C ALA A 101 5.43 -1.40 8.13
N THR A 102 5.82 -2.50 8.75
CA THR A 102 6.52 -3.60 8.09
C THR A 102 5.87 -4.92 8.46
N VAL A 103 6.02 -5.90 7.58
CA VAL A 103 5.74 -7.31 7.87
C VAL A 103 7.01 -8.10 7.65
N GLU A 104 7.45 -8.84 8.67
CA GLU A 104 8.53 -9.81 8.53
C GLU A 104 8.00 -11.02 7.77
N SER A 105 8.51 -11.25 6.56
CA SER A 105 8.14 -12.41 5.74
C SER A 105 9.26 -13.44 5.65
N ALA A 106 8.92 -14.65 5.20
CA ALA A 106 9.88 -15.71 4.91
C ALA A 106 10.94 -15.31 3.86
N PHE A 107 10.76 -14.20 3.14
CA PHE A 107 11.64 -13.71 2.08
C PHE A 107 12.22 -12.32 2.36
N GLY A 108 12.05 -11.80 3.57
CA GLY A 108 12.54 -10.49 3.99
C GLY A 108 11.42 -9.52 4.41
N VAL A 109 11.82 -8.27 4.69
CA VAL A 109 10.91 -7.24 5.20
C VAL A 109 10.01 -6.71 4.08
N VAL A 110 8.70 -6.74 4.31
CA VAL A 110 7.70 -6.16 3.42
C VAL A 110 7.30 -4.77 3.93
N PRO A 111 7.64 -3.67 3.25
CA PRO A 111 7.17 -2.35 3.63
C PRO A 111 5.66 -2.21 3.33
N VAL A 112 4.92 -1.69 4.30
CA VAL A 112 3.49 -1.40 4.22
C VAL A 112 3.29 0.10 4.42
N VAL A 113 2.77 0.78 3.39
CA VAL A 113 2.67 2.24 3.36
C VAL A 113 1.23 2.69 3.17
N GLY A 114 0.72 3.44 4.15
CA GLY A 114 -0.53 4.17 4.05
C GLY A 114 -0.31 5.55 3.43
N ALA A 115 -1.08 5.89 2.41
CA ALA A 115 -1.08 7.21 1.80
C ALA A 115 -2.21 8.09 2.37
N PRO A 116 -1.97 9.39 2.57
CA PRO A 116 -3.02 10.34 2.91
C PRO A 116 -3.91 10.63 1.69
N SER A 117 -4.96 11.43 1.91
CA SER A 117 -5.81 11.90 0.81
C SER A 117 -5.01 12.79 -0.15
N SER A 118 -5.24 12.64 -1.45
CA SER A 118 -4.69 13.53 -2.49
C SER A 118 -5.53 14.77 -2.75
N SER A 119 -6.71 14.88 -2.12
CA SER A 119 -7.68 15.95 -2.34
C SER A 119 -7.95 16.83 -1.12
N ALA A 120 -7.26 16.58 0.00
CA ALA A 120 -7.41 17.36 1.24
C ALA A 120 -6.79 18.77 1.13
N ALA A 121 -7.47 19.70 0.46
CA ALA A 121 -7.02 21.09 0.28
C ALA A 121 -7.11 21.93 1.56
N VAL A 122 -7.93 21.50 2.51
CA VAL A 122 -8.12 22.11 3.82
C VAL A 122 -7.90 21.06 4.90
N ALA A 123 -7.43 21.50 6.07
CA ALA A 123 -7.24 20.60 7.20
C ALA A 123 -8.60 20.06 7.67
N HIS A 124 -8.68 18.74 7.88
CA HIS A 124 -9.84 18.08 8.45
C HIS A 124 -9.41 17.23 9.64
N GLY A 125 -9.74 17.68 10.86
CA GLY A 125 -9.25 17.03 12.08
C GLY A 125 -7.73 16.97 12.10
N GLY A 126 -7.18 15.77 12.37
CA GLY A 126 -5.74 15.51 12.35
C GLY A 126 -5.20 15.03 11.00
N GLU A 127 -5.97 15.13 9.91
CA GLU A 127 -5.51 14.72 8.58
C GLU A 127 -4.51 15.73 8.00
N PRO A 128 -3.37 15.26 7.45
CA PRO A 128 -2.48 16.13 6.70
C PRO A 128 -3.18 16.68 5.45
N LEU A 129 -2.69 17.80 4.95
CA LEU A 129 -3.10 18.32 3.65
C LEU A 129 -2.72 17.35 2.53
N ALA A 130 -3.29 17.60 1.35
CA ALA A 130 -3.14 16.76 0.17
C ALA A 130 -1.68 16.35 -0.08
N GLN A 131 -1.46 15.03 -0.16
CA GLN A 131 -0.17 14.47 -0.58
C GLN A 131 -0.34 13.41 -1.66
N ALA A 132 0.68 13.27 -2.50
CA ALA A 132 0.87 12.20 -3.45
C ALA A 132 2.17 11.45 -3.09
N HIS A 133 2.04 10.14 -2.90
CA HIS A 133 3.18 9.24 -2.70
C HIS A 133 3.63 8.69 -4.05
N LEU A 134 4.85 9.04 -4.47
CA LEU A 134 5.47 8.57 -5.70
C LEU A 134 6.42 7.43 -5.35
N PHE A 135 6.08 6.22 -5.79
CA PHE A 135 6.91 5.04 -5.60
C PHE A 135 7.74 4.76 -6.86
N THR A 136 9.04 4.58 -6.67
CA THR A 136 9.93 3.97 -7.67
C THR A 136 10.29 2.58 -7.20
N VAL A 137 10.01 1.58 -8.03
CA VAL A 137 10.32 0.17 -7.76
C VAL A 137 11.28 -0.31 -8.82
N ARG A 138 12.42 -0.85 -8.41
CA ARG A 138 13.43 -1.43 -9.31
C ARG A 138 13.78 -2.82 -8.84
N MET A 139 13.95 -3.75 -9.77
CA MET A 139 14.54 -5.05 -9.45
C MET A 139 16.06 -4.96 -9.63
N VAL A 140 16.81 -5.36 -8.60
CA VAL A 140 18.28 -5.44 -8.56
C VAL A 140 18.64 -6.79 -7.96
N ASP A 141 19.38 -7.62 -8.69
CA ASP A 141 19.80 -8.96 -8.24
C ASP A 141 18.68 -9.82 -7.65
N GLY A 142 17.49 -9.76 -8.27
CA GLY A 142 16.30 -10.50 -7.86
C GLY A 142 15.55 -9.92 -6.65
N ARG A 143 15.97 -8.76 -6.13
CA ARG A 143 15.33 -8.05 -5.01
C ARG A 143 14.71 -6.74 -5.47
N ALA A 144 13.61 -6.34 -4.86
CA ALA A 144 13.01 -5.04 -5.12
C ALA A 144 13.65 -3.94 -4.25
N VAL A 145 14.20 -2.91 -4.90
CA VAL A 145 14.59 -1.65 -4.28
C VAL A 145 13.44 -0.66 -4.45
N VAL A 146 12.83 -0.26 -3.33
CA VAL A 146 11.67 0.62 -3.31
C VAL A 146 12.05 1.97 -2.72
N ARG A 147 11.78 3.03 -3.48
CA ARG A 147 11.95 4.42 -3.04
C ARG A 147 10.61 5.13 -3.04
N LEU A 148 10.31 5.80 -1.95
CA LEU A 148 9.16 6.68 -1.78
C LEU A 148 9.62 8.14 -1.83
N ARG A 149 8.95 8.94 -2.66
CA ARG A 149 9.01 10.41 -2.60
C ARG A 149 7.61 10.96 -2.35
N ILE A 150 7.48 11.83 -1.37
CA ILE A 150 6.20 12.45 -1.00
C ILE A 150 6.15 13.85 -1.59
N ARG A 151 5.07 14.15 -2.31
CA ARG A 151 4.72 15.48 -2.83
C ARG A 151 3.46 15.96 -2.15
N GLY A 152 3.30 17.24 -1.83
CA GLY A 152 2.04 17.71 -1.24
C GLY A 152 1.96 19.21 -1.00
N LEU A 153 0.83 19.64 -0.47
CA LEU A 153 0.58 21.03 -0.09
C LEU A 153 1.30 21.38 1.21
N LYS A 154 1.91 22.58 1.25
CA LYS A 154 2.58 23.11 2.44
C LYS A 154 1.65 23.92 3.36
N ALA A 155 0.54 24.45 2.83
CA ALA A 155 -0.42 25.27 3.57
C ALA A 155 -1.85 25.08 3.04
N ALA A 156 -2.84 25.30 3.90
CA ALA A 156 -4.27 25.13 3.59
C ALA A 156 -4.82 26.28 2.73
N GLY A 157 -5.90 26.01 1.99
CA GLY A 157 -6.62 27.05 1.25
C GLY A 157 -5.95 27.50 -0.06
N GLY A 158 -5.01 26.71 -0.56
CA GLY A 158 -4.46 26.92 -1.89
C GLY A 158 -5.50 26.68 -2.98
N THR A 159 -5.53 27.54 -3.99
CA THR A 159 -5.90 27.13 -5.35
C THR A 159 -4.98 25.99 -5.79
N ILE A 160 -5.30 25.29 -6.88
CA ILE A 160 -4.42 24.27 -7.50
C ILE A 160 -2.99 24.83 -7.80
N GLU A 161 -2.81 26.16 -7.70
CA GLU A 161 -1.56 26.92 -7.81
C GLU A 161 -0.67 26.92 -6.55
N ALA A 162 -1.15 26.45 -5.38
CA ALA A 162 -0.28 26.29 -4.22
C ALA A 162 0.87 25.32 -4.59
N PRO A 163 2.13 25.67 -4.30
CA PRO A 163 3.25 24.90 -4.81
C PRO A 163 3.22 23.49 -4.19
N ILE A 164 3.03 22.48 -5.04
CA ILE A 164 3.29 21.08 -4.69
C ILE A 164 4.81 20.97 -4.48
N VAL A 165 5.22 20.78 -3.24
CA VAL A 165 6.64 20.65 -2.87
C VAL A 165 7.00 19.20 -2.57
N THR A 166 8.30 18.86 -2.61
CA THR A 166 8.77 17.61 -1.99
C THR A 166 8.66 17.75 -0.48
N LEU A 167 7.90 16.88 0.17
CA LEU A 167 7.77 16.82 1.62
C LEU A 167 8.74 15.80 2.24
N GLY A 168 9.20 14.81 1.47
CA GLY A 168 10.19 13.84 1.93
C GLY A 168 10.61 12.82 0.86
N GLU A 169 11.70 12.11 1.14
CA GLU A 169 12.21 10.98 0.33
C GLU A 169 12.78 9.91 1.27
N ARG A 170 12.47 8.64 0.98
CA ARG A 170 12.91 7.48 1.79
C ARG A 170 13.11 6.25 0.92
N VAL A 171 14.18 5.50 1.17
CA VAL A 171 14.34 4.13 0.66
C VAL A 171 13.69 3.18 1.67
N LEU A 172 12.78 2.33 1.19
CA LEU A 172 11.93 1.46 2.02
C LEU A 172 12.47 0.04 2.17
N THR A 173 13.32 -0.40 1.24
CA THR A 173 14.02 -1.67 1.30
C THR A 173 15.52 -1.38 1.34
N THR A 174 16.20 -1.88 2.38
CA THR A 174 17.67 -1.77 2.50
C THR A 174 18.32 -3.05 2.00
N ASP A 175 19.52 -2.91 1.45
CA ASP A 175 20.34 -4.01 0.91
C ASP A 175 20.69 -5.07 1.96
#